data_AF-A0A2G8XTC6-F1
#
_entry.id   AF-A0A2G8XTC6-F1
#
_cell.length_a   1.000
_cell.length_b   1.000
_cell.length_c   1.000
_cell.angle_alpha   90.00
_cell.angle_beta   90.00
_cell.angle_gamma   90.00
#
_symmetry.space_group_name_H-M   'P 1'
#
loop_
_entity.id
_entity.type
_entity.pdbx_description
1 polymer ?
#
loop_
_entity_poly.entity_id
_entity_poly.type
_entity_poly.pdbx_seq_one_letter_code
_entity_poly.pdbx_strand_id
1 'polypeptide(L)'
;EGDAHTQNTVQQKDEKKKEKEKEKEKEKEKEKEKEKEKEKEKKKEKTAGEENAEAEAEGSDSGEEKDSGTSDSGTSDSDSDSGDSSDEDVKQHDFDQTSAPVACSDDRFRINTKNLRIREDTAKYLLNLDINSAFYDPKSRSMRGNPFEHLKEEEQALFKGDNCARKTGDVLKAQQLQLFAWEAYKHGAQVHFNAQPTQLEKLYQEHVDRKKELEEEKKNALLNKYGGKEHLNADPRMLLAQTEVYVEYSRDGNIAKGRNRVLIKSKYEEDAYVGNHTSVFGSWYNLATQKWGFKCCRQTDFAADCTGRQEDAITEESIGLTKAASSSSDRAAVGDEKNLGEGESTEKGGKEVSPAH
;
A
#
# COMPACT_ATOMS: atom_id res chain seq x y z
N GLU A 1 52.64 -16.69 -6.15
CA GLU A 1 51.32 -17.02 -5.58
C GLU A 1 51.17 -16.73 -4.09
N GLY A 2 52.25 -16.72 -3.28
CA GLY A 2 52.16 -16.44 -1.83
C GLY A 2 51.78 -15.00 -1.45
N ASP A 3 52.21 -14.00 -2.22
CA ASP A 3 52.04 -12.57 -1.87
C ASP A 3 50.63 -12.01 -2.11
N ALA A 4 49.88 -12.59 -3.06
CA ALA A 4 48.52 -12.18 -3.34
C ALA A 4 47.52 -12.71 -2.29
N HIS A 5 47.83 -13.84 -1.66
CA HIS A 5 46.97 -14.46 -0.63
C HIS A 5 47.11 -13.74 0.73
N THR A 6 48.32 -13.28 1.06
CA THR A 6 48.58 -12.44 2.25
C THR A 6 47.95 -11.05 2.12
N GLN A 7 47.99 -10.42 0.94
CA GLN A 7 47.34 -9.12 0.73
C GLN A 7 45.80 -9.20 0.82
N ASN A 8 45.20 -10.27 0.31
CA ASN A 8 43.75 -10.46 0.36
C ASN A 8 43.25 -10.76 1.80
N THR A 9 44.03 -11.50 2.59
CA THR A 9 43.69 -11.77 4.01
C THR A 9 43.86 -10.55 4.92
N VAL A 10 44.75 -9.61 4.59
CA VAL A 10 44.89 -8.33 5.32
C VAL A 10 43.72 -7.40 4.98
N GLN A 11 43.34 -7.28 3.71
CA GLN A 11 42.19 -6.47 3.27
C GLN A 11 40.88 -6.95 3.93
N GLN A 12 40.64 -8.26 3.99
CA GLN A 12 39.45 -8.81 4.66
C GLN A 12 39.44 -8.57 6.18
N LYS A 13 40.60 -8.49 6.82
CA LYS A 13 40.70 -8.15 8.26
C LYS A 13 40.41 -6.68 8.53
N ASP A 14 40.87 -5.79 7.65
CA ASP A 14 40.62 -4.36 7.75
C ASP A 14 39.15 -4.00 7.50
N GLU A 15 38.50 -4.67 6.54
CA GLU A 15 37.06 -4.53 6.30
C GLU A 15 36.22 -4.98 7.49
N LYS A 16 36.52 -6.16 8.07
CA LYS A 16 35.83 -6.65 9.29
C LYS A 16 36.03 -5.72 10.48
N LYS A 17 37.22 -5.10 10.61
CA LYS A 17 37.48 -4.13 11.68
C LYS A 17 36.64 -2.86 11.50
N LYS A 18 36.51 -2.38 10.26
CA LYS A 18 35.70 -1.21 9.91
C LYS A 18 34.21 -1.45 10.10
N GLU A 19 33.71 -2.65 9.80
CA GLU A 19 32.32 -3.03 10.07
C GLU A 19 32.03 -3.08 11.57
N LYS A 20 32.94 -3.67 12.36
CA LYS A 20 32.81 -3.74 13.82
C LYS A 20 32.86 -2.36 14.49
N GLU A 21 33.62 -1.42 13.94
CA GLU A 21 33.64 -0.03 14.41
C GLU A 21 32.32 0.70 14.09
N LYS A 22 31.77 0.52 12.88
CA LYS A 22 30.45 1.07 12.51
C LYS A 22 29.32 0.50 13.36
N GLU A 23 29.38 -0.79 13.70
CA GLU A 23 28.36 -1.43 14.54
C GLU A 23 28.39 -0.86 15.97
N LYS A 24 29.58 -0.69 16.55
CA LYS A 24 29.76 -0.02 17.85
C LYS A 24 29.30 1.44 17.85
N GLU A 25 29.47 2.15 16.75
CA GLU A 25 29.00 3.53 16.62
C GLU A 25 27.47 3.60 16.59
N LYS A 26 26.82 2.70 15.84
CA LYS A 26 25.36 2.55 15.82
C LYS A 26 24.78 2.16 17.19
N GLU A 27 25.46 1.30 17.94
CA GLU A 27 25.03 0.95 19.30
C GLU A 27 25.10 2.17 20.24
N LYS A 28 26.17 2.95 20.17
CA LYS A 28 26.31 4.19 20.96
C LYS A 28 25.26 5.25 20.61
N GLU A 29 24.87 5.36 19.33
CA GLU A 29 23.78 6.25 18.93
C GLU A 29 22.42 5.79 19.49
N LYS A 30 22.14 4.49 19.43
CA LYS A 30 20.92 3.91 20.01
C LYS A 30 20.85 4.09 21.53
N GLU A 31 21.96 3.97 22.24
CA GLU A 31 22.01 4.24 23.68
C GLU A 31 21.74 5.72 24.00
N LYS A 32 22.31 6.65 23.22
CA LYS A 32 22.04 8.09 23.37
C LYS A 32 20.59 8.47 23.09
N GLU A 33 19.94 7.83 22.11
CA GLU A 33 18.50 8.04 21.87
C GLU A 33 17.65 7.54 23.02
N LYS A 34 17.95 6.35 23.56
CA LYS A 34 17.24 5.80 24.73
C LYS A 34 17.40 6.67 25.98
N GLU A 35 18.56 7.27 26.20
CA GLU A 35 18.74 8.23 27.31
C GLU A 35 17.90 9.50 27.11
N LYS A 36 17.88 10.07 25.89
CA LYS A 36 17.05 11.25 25.58
C LYS A 36 15.56 10.98 25.73
N GLU A 37 15.10 9.78 25.40
CA GLU A 37 13.70 9.37 25.56
C GLU A 37 13.32 9.26 27.05
N LYS A 38 14.18 8.62 27.86
CA LYS A 38 14.01 8.56 29.33
C LYS A 38 14.02 9.94 29.99
N GLU A 39 14.83 10.87 29.48
CA GLU A 39 14.85 12.24 30.00
C GLU A 39 13.56 13.01 29.65
N LYS A 40 13.01 12.80 28.45
CA LYS A 40 11.70 13.35 28.05
C LYS A 40 10.55 12.80 28.88
N GLU A 41 10.54 11.49 29.16
CA GLU A 41 9.54 10.88 30.04
C GLU A 41 9.60 11.45 31.46
N LYS A 42 10.80 11.55 32.05
CA LYS A 42 10.98 12.18 33.37
C LYS A 42 10.52 13.64 33.40
N LYS A 43 10.70 14.39 32.31
CA LYS A 43 10.23 15.77 32.21
C LYS A 43 8.70 15.84 32.13
N LYS A 44 8.08 14.93 31.38
CA LYS A 44 6.62 14.82 31.26
C LYS A 44 5.95 14.40 32.57
N GLU A 45 6.59 13.51 33.32
CA GLU A 45 6.11 13.07 34.65
C GLU A 45 6.22 14.20 35.69
N LYS A 46 7.28 15.02 35.62
CA LYS A 46 7.41 16.23 36.47
C LYS A 46 6.34 17.29 36.16
N THR A 47 6.06 17.57 34.89
CA THR A 47 5.01 18.54 34.52
C THR A 47 3.62 18.04 34.91
N ALA A 48 3.35 16.74 34.76
CA ALA A 48 2.09 16.15 35.21
C ALA A 48 1.95 16.15 36.76
N GLY A 49 3.06 16.07 37.49
CA GLY A 49 3.08 16.22 38.95
C GLY A 49 2.79 17.64 39.43
N GLU A 50 3.31 18.67 38.72
CA GLU A 50 3.00 20.08 39.01
C GLU A 50 1.53 20.41 38.72
N GLU A 51 0.97 19.92 37.61
CA GLU A 51 -0.45 20.12 37.26
C GLU A 51 -1.42 19.44 38.24
N ASN A 52 -1.05 18.28 38.82
CA ASN A 52 -1.85 17.62 39.86
C ASN A 52 -1.71 18.29 41.24
N ALA A 53 -0.57 18.90 41.54
CA ALA A 53 -0.37 19.61 42.81
C ALA A 53 -1.14 20.94 42.86
N GLU A 54 -1.36 21.62 41.72
CA GLU A 54 -2.27 22.77 41.64
C GLU A 54 -3.74 22.38 41.76
N ALA A 55 -4.15 21.20 41.28
CA ALA A 55 -5.53 20.72 41.38
C ALA A 55 -5.93 20.27 42.80
N GLU A 56 -4.99 19.78 43.60
CA GLU A 56 -5.23 19.35 44.99
C GLU A 56 -5.24 20.53 46.00
N ALA A 57 -4.81 21.73 45.60
CA ALA A 57 -4.87 22.94 46.44
C ALA A 57 -6.24 23.64 46.42
N GLU A 58 -7.13 23.30 45.47
CA GLU A 58 -8.44 23.95 45.30
C GLU A 58 -9.64 23.06 45.68
N GLY A 59 -9.40 21.90 46.30
CA GLY A 59 -10.42 20.89 46.59
C GLY A 59 -10.54 20.52 48.08
N SER A 60 -10.88 21.46 48.96
CA SER A 60 -11.36 21.12 50.31
C SER A 60 -12.28 22.19 50.92
N ASP A 61 -13.60 22.05 50.73
CA ASP A 61 -14.59 22.16 51.83
C ASP A 61 -15.99 21.64 51.40
N SER A 62 -16.46 20.61 52.15
CA SER A 62 -17.81 20.05 52.41
C SER A 62 -18.97 20.18 51.39
N GLY A 63 -19.70 19.13 50.96
CA GLY A 63 -20.53 18.14 51.72
C GLY A 63 -21.87 18.79 52.13
N GLU A 64 -23.12 18.38 51.79
CA GLU A 64 -23.84 17.11 51.60
C GLU A 64 -25.17 17.43 50.84
N GLU A 65 -25.53 16.72 49.77
CA GLU A 65 -26.60 15.69 49.63
C GLU A 65 -28.09 16.13 49.60
N LYS A 66 -28.77 15.65 48.53
CA LYS A 66 -30.22 15.33 48.33
C LYS A 66 -31.21 16.46 47.99
N ASP A 67 -32.27 16.24 47.22
CA ASP A 67 -32.69 15.25 46.23
C ASP A 67 -34.03 15.78 45.68
N SER A 68 -34.31 15.50 44.41
CA SER A 68 -35.64 15.33 43.81
C SER A 68 -36.58 16.54 43.64
N GLY A 69 -37.25 16.53 42.50
CA GLY A 69 -38.68 16.85 42.47
C GLY A 69 -39.08 18.01 41.58
N THR A 70 -39.28 17.69 40.31
CA THR A 70 -40.09 18.43 39.34
C THR A 70 -41.42 18.96 39.91
N SER A 71 -41.85 20.17 39.54
CA SER A 71 -43.02 20.39 38.67
C SER A 71 -43.54 21.82 38.72
N ASP A 72 -43.94 22.22 37.53
CA ASP A 72 -44.73 23.36 37.09
C ASP A 72 -45.95 23.71 37.97
N SER A 73 -46.21 25.00 38.18
CA SER A 73 -47.57 25.60 38.12
C SER A 73 -47.53 27.07 38.53
N GLY A 74 -48.14 27.92 37.69
CA GLY A 74 -48.25 29.35 37.91
C GLY A 74 -49.50 29.79 38.68
N THR A 75 -49.74 31.10 38.59
CA THR A 75 -50.94 31.84 39.05
C THR A 75 -51.03 31.95 40.58
N SER A 76 -51.51 33.02 41.22
CA SER A 76 -51.93 34.37 40.86
C SER A 76 -52.02 35.14 42.19
N ASP A 77 -52.16 36.45 42.09
CA ASP A 77 -52.43 37.40 43.16
C ASP A 77 -53.54 36.98 44.14
N SER A 78 -53.36 37.30 45.43
CA SER A 78 -54.44 37.78 46.30
C SER A 78 -53.88 38.38 47.59
N ASP A 79 -54.20 39.66 47.82
CA ASP A 79 -54.09 40.39 49.07
C ASP A 79 -54.83 39.70 50.23
N SER A 80 -54.28 39.74 51.46
CA SER A 80 -54.97 40.26 52.66
C SER A 80 -54.16 40.09 53.97
N ASP A 81 -53.89 41.25 54.58
CA ASP A 81 -54.02 41.63 55.99
C ASP A 81 -53.16 41.05 57.15
N SER A 82 -52.52 42.02 57.81
CA SER A 82 -52.35 42.23 59.26
C SER A 82 -51.51 41.26 60.12
N GLY A 83 -50.41 41.81 60.66
CA GLY A 83 -49.66 41.22 61.77
C GLY A 83 -48.37 41.99 62.11
N ASP A 84 -48.55 43.14 62.76
CA ASP A 84 -47.54 43.95 63.45
C ASP A 84 -46.55 43.12 64.30
N SER A 85 -45.25 43.23 64.01
CA SER A 85 -44.17 42.90 64.95
C SER A 85 -42.82 43.50 64.50
N SER A 86 -42.49 44.63 65.12
CA SER A 86 -41.14 45.10 65.47
C SER A 86 -40.09 45.30 64.35
N ASP A 87 -40.05 46.52 63.84
CA ASP A 87 -38.91 47.46 63.90
C ASP A 87 -37.49 46.84 64.09
N GLU A 88 -36.83 46.59 62.96
CA GLU A 88 -35.39 46.81 62.75
C GLU A 88 -35.26 47.32 61.29
N ASP A 89 -35.27 48.65 61.14
CA ASP A 89 -35.20 49.40 59.89
C ASP A 89 -33.84 49.20 59.18
N VAL A 90 -33.63 48.03 58.56
CA VAL A 90 -32.57 47.86 57.55
C VAL A 90 -33.07 48.49 56.27
N LYS A 91 -32.87 49.80 56.18
CA LYS A 91 -32.96 50.61 54.96
C LYS A 91 -32.38 49.82 53.80
N GLN A 92 -33.25 49.22 53.01
CA GLN A 92 -32.89 48.54 51.78
C GLN A 92 -32.44 49.66 50.84
N HIS A 93 -31.14 49.94 50.84
CA HIS A 93 -30.54 50.91 49.94
C HIS A 93 -31.05 50.58 48.55
N ASP A 94 -31.82 51.51 47.98
CA ASP A 94 -32.22 51.50 46.60
C ASP A 94 -31.04 50.99 45.79
N PHE A 95 -31.26 49.89 45.06
CA PHE A 95 -30.24 49.28 44.20
C PHE A 95 -29.95 50.28 43.10
N ASP A 96 -29.04 51.21 43.41
CA ASP A 96 -28.57 52.24 42.53
C ASP A 96 -27.93 51.52 41.35
N GLN A 97 -28.59 51.60 40.19
CA GLN A 97 -28.10 51.01 38.94
C GLN A 97 -26.74 51.58 38.51
N THR A 98 -26.21 52.58 39.21
CA THR A 98 -24.84 53.10 39.04
C THR A 98 -23.79 52.42 39.93
N SER A 99 -24.21 51.60 40.91
CA SER A 99 -23.36 50.85 41.84
C SER A 99 -23.21 49.37 41.47
N ALA A 100 -23.43 49.01 40.20
CA ALA A 100 -22.92 47.74 39.69
C ALA A 100 -21.38 47.81 39.74
N PRO A 101 -20.68 46.92 40.47
CA PRO A 101 -19.24 46.92 40.47
C PRO A 101 -18.78 46.61 39.03
N VAL A 102 -18.19 47.62 38.41
CA VAL A 102 -17.53 47.62 37.10
C VAL A 102 -18.44 47.92 35.89
N ALA A 103 -19.05 49.11 35.87
CA ALA A 103 -19.04 49.90 34.64
C ALA A 103 -17.61 50.43 34.44
N CYS A 104 -16.77 49.68 33.71
CA CYS A 104 -15.41 50.09 33.44
C CYS A 104 -15.43 51.29 32.46
N SER A 105 -15.28 52.50 33.00
CA SER A 105 -15.29 53.75 32.22
C SER A 105 -13.99 54.04 31.44
N ASP A 106 -13.01 53.13 31.45
CA ASP A 106 -11.70 53.33 30.80
C ASP A 106 -11.58 52.44 29.55
N ASP A 107 -11.54 53.07 28.36
CA ASP A 107 -11.49 52.42 27.04
C ASP A 107 -10.33 51.42 26.88
N ARG A 108 -9.28 51.53 27.72
CA ARG A 108 -8.14 50.60 27.72
C ARG A 108 -8.47 49.23 28.31
N PHE A 109 -9.43 49.16 29.23
CA PHE A 109 -9.94 47.90 29.78
C PHE A 109 -11.13 47.35 28.98
N ARG A 110 -11.61 48.03 27.94
CA ARG A 110 -12.52 47.43 26.93
C ARG A 110 -11.80 46.49 25.98
N ILE A 111 -10.49 46.64 25.82
CA ILE A 111 -9.65 45.86 24.87
C ILE A 111 -9.35 44.44 25.39
N ASN A 112 -9.52 44.19 26.69
CA ASN A 112 -9.20 42.88 27.29
C ASN A 112 -10.31 41.83 27.11
N THR A 113 -11.49 42.19 26.60
CA THR A 113 -12.48 41.22 26.09
C THR A 113 -12.07 40.76 24.70
N LYS A 114 -10.96 40.01 24.65
CA LYS A 114 -10.52 39.34 23.41
C LYS A 114 -11.66 38.43 22.95
N ASN A 115 -12.07 38.56 21.69
CA ASN A 115 -12.99 37.62 21.08
C ASN A 115 -12.47 36.18 21.31
N LEU A 116 -13.24 35.38 22.06
CA LEU A 116 -12.89 34.00 22.44
C LEU A 116 -12.79 33.06 21.23
N ARG A 117 -13.35 33.46 20.08
CA ARG A 117 -13.20 32.73 18.84
C ARG A 117 -11.78 32.86 18.32
N ILE A 118 -11.09 31.72 18.27
CA ILE A 118 -9.81 31.53 17.58
C ILE A 118 -10.02 31.87 16.10
N ARG A 119 -9.19 32.76 15.55
CA ARG A 119 -9.37 33.29 14.19
C ARG A 119 -8.73 32.36 13.13
N GLU A 120 -7.79 31.54 13.57
CA GLU A 120 -7.08 30.53 12.79
C GLU A 120 -7.99 29.35 12.43
N ASP A 121 -8.94 29.01 13.31
CA ASP A 121 -9.88 27.92 13.10
C ASP A 121 -11.08 28.37 12.23
N THR A 122 -11.13 27.82 11.03
CA THR A 122 -12.25 28.03 10.11
C THR A 122 -13.50 27.28 10.61
N ALA A 123 -14.66 27.91 10.49
CA ALA A 123 -15.90 27.25 10.85
C ALA A 123 -16.24 26.13 9.84
N LYS A 124 -16.84 25.04 10.31
CA LYS A 124 -17.13 23.86 9.48
C LYS A 124 -17.92 24.17 8.20
N TYR A 125 -18.96 24.99 8.30
CA TYR A 125 -19.80 25.40 7.17
C TYR A 125 -19.12 26.39 6.19
N LEU A 126 -17.93 26.90 6.53
CA LEU A 126 -17.14 27.75 5.64
C LEU A 126 -16.05 26.98 4.90
N LEU A 127 -15.90 25.67 5.19
CA LEU A 127 -14.94 24.81 4.50
C LEU A 127 -15.27 24.68 3.01
N ASN A 128 -16.55 24.48 2.69
CA ASN A 128 -17.06 24.49 1.32
C ASN A 128 -18.32 25.36 1.26
N LEU A 129 -18.34 26.32 0.33
CA LEU A 129 -19.43 27.29 0.15
C LEU A 129 -20.50 26.78 -0.83
N ASP A 130 -20.28 25.66 -1.49
CA ASP A 130 -21.26 25.07 -2.39
C ASP A 130 -22.52 24.65 -1.63
N ILE A 131 -23.68 24.96 -2.19
CA ILE A 131 -24.99 24.66 -1.60
C ILE A 131 -25.19 23.14 -1.47
N ASN A 132 -24.63 22.36 -2.39
CA ASN A 132 -24.72 20.90 -2.43
C ASN A 132 -23.60 20.20 -1.65
N SER A 133 -22.82 20.94 -0.86
CA SER A 133 -21.81 20.36 0.01
C SER A 133 -22.44 19.63 1.22
N ALA A 134 -21.59 19.09 2.10
CA ALA A 134 -22.05 18.38 3.29
C ALA A 134 -22.91 19.28 4.20
N PHE A 135 -24.06 18.76 4.62
CA PHE A 135 -24.98 19.47 5.50
C PHE A 135 -24.39 19.74 6.89
N TYR A 136 -24.47 20.99 7.33
CA TYR A 136 -24.14 21.43 8.68
C TYR A 136 -25.40 21.71 9.50
N ASP A 137 -25.53 21.06 10.65
CA ASP A 137 -26.58 21.37 11.61
C ASP A 137 -26.09 22.47 12.58
N PRO A 138 -26.64 23.70 12.52
CA PRO A 138 -26.21 24.81 13.38
C PRO A 138 -26.55 24.59 14.85
N LYS A 139 -27.52 23.72 15.18
CA LYS A 139 -27.92 23.45 16.57
C LYS A 139 -26.88 22.57 17.27
N SER A 140 -26.62 21.40 16.70
CA SER A 140 -25.62 20.46 17.24
C SER A 140 -24.18 20.82 16.85
N ARG A 141 -23.99 21.80 15.95
CA ARG A 141 -22.70 22.23 15.40
C ARG A 141 -21.92 21.07 14.76
N SER A 142 -22.63 20.11 14.18
CA SER A 142 -22.04 18.92 13.57
C SER A 142 -22.14 18.94 12.04
N MET A 143 -21.09 18.47 11.37
CA MET A 143 -21.11 18.16 9.93
C MET A 143 -20.95 16.67 9.75
N ARG A 144 -21.96 16.04 9.14
CA ARG A 144 -22.03 14.59 9.04
C ARG A 144 -21.10 14.02 7.98
N GLY A 145 -21.19 14.55 6.75
CA GLY A 145 -20.40 14.14 5.58
C GLY A 145 -19.08 14.91 5.46
N ASN A 146 -18.30 14.55 4.44
CA ASN A 146 -17.08 15.27 4.11
C ASN A 146 -17.44 16.41 3.12
N PRO A 147 -17.10 17.69 3.42
CA PRO A 147 -17.37 18.79 2.49
C PRO A 147 -16.56 18.70 1.18
N PHE A 148 -15.50 17.89 1.13
CA PHE A 148 -14.56 17.77 0.00
C PHE A 148 -14.63 16.41 -0.73
N GLU A 149 -15.81 15.77 -0.78
CA GLU A 149 -15.98 14.44 -1.42
C GLU A 149 -15.59 14.40 -2.91
N HIS A 150 -15.67 15.53 -3.61
CA HIS A 150 -15.36 15.65 -5.04
C HIS A 150 -13.85 15.81 -5.34
N LEU A 151 -13.03 16.06 -4.32
CA LEU A 151 -11.58 16.29 -4.44
C LEU A 151 -10.79 15.02 -4.11
N LYS A 152 -9.60 14.91 -4.69
CA LYS A 152 -8.67 13.80 -4.43
C LYS A 152 -8.14 13.87 -3.00
N GLU A 153 -7.76 12.73 -2.43
CA GLU A 153 -7.37 12.63 -1.01
C GLU A 153 -6.18 13.54 -0.61
N GLU A 154 -5.33 13.90 -1.57
CA GLU A 154 -4.20 14.83 -1.37
C GLU A 154 -4.65 16.29 -1.15
N GLU A 155 -5.79 16.66 -1.71
CA GLU A 155 -6.40 18.00 -1.60
C GLU A 155 -7.47 18.05 -0.51
N GLN A 156 -7.85 16.89 0.05
CA GLN A 156 -8.81 16.83 1.14
C GLN A 156 -8.21 17.52 2.37
N ALA A 157 -8.92 18.55 2.82
CA ALA A 157 -8.48 19.39 3.93
C ALA A 157 -8.36 18.61 5.25
N LEU A 158 -7.93 19.34 6.30
CA LEU A 158 -7.84 18.88 7.68
C LEU A 158 -9.13 18.19 8.21
N PHE A 159 -10.29 18.46 7.61
CA PHE A 159 -11.58 17.96 8.07
C PHE A 159 -12.21 16.98 7.07
N LYS A 160 -12.28 15.69 7.44
CA LYS A 160 -12.88 14.60 6.67
C LYS A 160 -14.33 14.26 7.07
N GLY A 161 -15.01 15.14 7.83
CA GLY A 161 -16.36 14.91 8.35
C GLY A 161 -16.39 14.27 9.75
N ASP A 162 -17.42 14.58 10.55
CA ASP A 162 -17.54 14.07 11.93
C ASP A 162 -17.79 12.55 11.96
N ASN A 163 -18.39 11.97 10.92
CA ASN A 163 -18.56 10.51 10.80
C ASN A 163 -17.24 9.76 10.72
N CYS A 164 -16.23 10.34 10.07
CA CYS A 164 -14.92 9.74 9.97
C CYS A 164 -14.31 9.61 11.38
N ALA A 165 -14.23 10.73 12.10
CA ALA A 165 -13.72 10.77 13.48
C ALA A 165 -14.47 9.82 14.43
N ARG A 166 -15.80 9.70 14.29
CA ARG A 166 -16.64 8.81 15.12
C ARG A 166 -16.38 7.33 14.89
N LYS A 167 -15.92 6.93 13.70
CA LYS A 167 -15.67 5.51 13.35
C LYS A 167 -14.19 5.13 13.49
N THR A 168 -13.31 6.11 13.63
CA THR A 168 -11.87 5.86 13.78
C THR A 168 -11.47 5.58 15.23
N GLY A 169 -10.29 4.97 15.40
CA GLY A 169 -9.69 4.73 16.72
C GLY A 169 -10.26 3.52 17.45
N ASP A 170 -10.36 3.62 18.78
CA ASP A 170 -10.72 2.49 19.65
C ASP A 170 -12.20 2.10 19.55
N VAL A 171 -13.02 2.92 18.90
CA VAL A 171 -14.44 2.59 18.62
C VAL A 171 -14.55 1.26 17.86
N LEU A 172 -13.66 1.00 16.90
CA LEU A 172 -13.66 -0.29 16.17
C LEU A 172 -13.31 -1.46 17.08
N LYS A 173 -12.34 -1.28 17.98
CA LYS A 173 -11.93 -2.33 18.93
C LYS A 173 -13.07 -2.64 19.92
N ALA A 174 -13.74 -1.60 20.44
CA ALA A 174 -14.90 -1.75 21.32
C ALA A 174 -16.06 -2.47 20.60
N GLN A 175 -16.33 -2.14 19.34
CA GLN A 175 -17.33 -2.83 18.53
C GLN A 175 -16.97 -4.31 18.31
N GLN A 176 -15.72 -4.62 17.98
CA GLN A 176 -15.25 -6.00 17.85
C GLN A 176 -15.40 -6.78 19.16
N LEU A 177 -15.07 -6.15 20.29
CA LEU A 177 -15.21 -6.75 21.62
C LEU A 177 -16.67 -7.02 21.96
N GLN A 178 -17.57 -6.11 21.61
CA GLN A 178 -19.01 -6.29 21.77
C GLN A 178 -19.56 -7.43 20.90
N LEU A 179 -19.13 -7.53 19.63
CA LEU A 179 -19.48 -8.65 18.76
C LEU A 179 -19.00 -9.98 19.33
N PHE A 180 -17.76 -10.02 19.83
CA PHE A 180 -17.20 -11.20 20.49
C PHE A 180 -18.00 -11.59 21.73
N ALA A 181 -18.45 -10.62 22.54
CA ALA A 181 -19.31 -10.90 23.69
C ALA A 181 -20.63 -11.55 23.27
N TRP A 182 -21.27 -11.07 22.20
CA TRP A 182 -22.52 -11.66 21.69
C TRP A 182 -22.31 -13.07 21.14
N GLU A 183 -21.19 -13.34 20.47
CA GLU A 183 -20.84 -14.68 20.01
C GLU A 183 -20.60 -15.62 21.20
N ALA A 184 -19.80 -15.20 22.17
CA ALA A 184 -19.53 -15.96 23.38
C ALA A 184 -20.82 -16.26 24.16
N TYR A 185 -21.73 -15.28 24.25
CA TYR A 185 -23.04 -15.45 24.88
C TYR A 185 -23.91 -16.47 24.15
N LYS A 186 -23.94 -16.45 22.81
CA LYS A 186 -24.62 -17.49 22.00
C LYS A 186 -24.04 -18.89 22.23
N HIS A 187 -22.74 -18.97 22.50
CA HIS A 187 -22.06 -20.22 22.85
C HIS A 187 -22.23 -20.63 24.33
N GLY A 188 -22.99 -19.86 25.12
CA GLY A 188 -23.31 -20.16 26.52
C GLY A 188 -22.30 -19.62 27.55
N ALA A 189 -21.30 -18.84 27.13
CA ALA A 189 -20.41 -18.16 28.04
C ALA A 189 -21.10 -16.93 28.65
N GLN A 190 -21.12 -16.83 29.98
CA GLN A 190 -21.72 -15.70 30.69
C GLN A 190 -20.71 -14.56 30.80
N VAL A 191 -20.51 -13.82 29.70
CA VAL A 191 -19.63 -12.64 29.67
C VAL A 191 -20.37 -11.49 29.00
N HIS A 192 -20.29 -10.30 29.57
CA HIS A 192 -20.99 -9.12 29.07
C HIS A 192 -20.06 -7.90 28.95
N PHE A 193 -20.19 -7.16 27.86
CA PHE A 193 -19.33 -6.01 27.54
C PHE A 193 -19.36 -4.92 28.63
N ASN A 194 -20.55 -4.52 29.10
CA ASN A 194 -20.65 -3.47 30.13
C ASN A 194 -20.44 -3.98 31.56
N ALA A 195 -20.71 -5.27 31.83
CA ALA A 195 -20.74 -5.76 33.21
C ALA A 195 -19.37 -6.31 33.63
N GLN A 196 -18.66 -6.96 32.70
CA GLN A 196 -17.36 -7.59 32.93
C GLN A 196 -16.39 -7.23 31.78
N PRO A 197 -16.05 -5.94 31.59
CA PRO A 197 -15.23 -5.50 30.47
C PRO A 197 -13.81 -6.08 30.49
N THR A 198 -13.17 -6.14 31.66
CA THR A 198 -11.78 -6.62 31.81
C THR A 198 -11.65 -8.12 31.56
N GLN A 199 -12.61 -8.91 32.05
CA GLN A 199 -12.67 -10.34 31.79
C GLN A 199 -12.88 -10.61 30.30
N LEU A 200 -13.80 -9.88 29.66
CA LEU A 200 -14.07 -10.00 28.24
C LEU A 200 -12.84 -9.63 27.39
N GLU A 201 -12.15 -8.54 27.74
CA GLU A 201 -10.93 -8.12 27.05
C GLU A 201 -9.84 -9.18 27.12
N LYS A 202 -9.61 -9.76 28.31
CA LYS A 202 -8.64 -10.86 28.47
C LYS A 202 -9.00 -12.07 27.60
N LEU A 203 -10.28 -12.48 27.61
CA LEU A 203 -10.76 -13.58 26.78
C LEU A 203 -10.62 -13.27 25.28
N TYR A 204 -10.80 -12.00 24.89
CA TYR A 204 -10.62 -11.55 23.51
C TYR A 204 -9.14 -11.60 23.10
N GLN A 205 -8.21 -11.19 23.96
CA GLN A 205 -6.77 -11.34 23.71
C GLN A 205 -6.38 -12.81 23.51
N GLU A 206 -6.82 -13.69 24.41
CA GLU A 206 -6.63 -15.13 24.30
C GLU A 206 -7.28 -15.72 23.03
N HIS A 207 -8.42 -15.17 22.60
CA HIS A 207 -9.06 -15.55 21.35
C HIS A 207 -8.26 -15.08 20.13
N VAL A 208 -7.71 -13.87 20.14
CA VAL A 208 -6.88 -13.35 19.07
C VAL A 208 -5.60 -14.18 18.92
N ASP A 209 -4.96 -14.56 20.02
CA ASP A 209 -3.75 -15.38 19.98
C ASP A 209 -4.04 -16.79 19.48
N ARG A 210 -5.10 -17.45 20.01
CA ARG A 210 -5.56 -18.74 19.47
C ARG A 210 -5.97 -18.66 18.00
N LYS A 211 -6.54 -17.55 17.55
CA LYS A 211 -6.89 -17.34 16.13
C LYS A 211 -5.65 -17.27 15.26
N LYS A 212 -4.59 -16.59 15.69
CA LYS A 212 -3.30 -16.55 14.97
C LYS A 212 -2.68 -17.94 14.86
N GLU A 213 -2.65 -18.69 15.97
CA GLU A 213 -2.17 -20.08 16.01
C GLU A 213 -2.94 -20.96 15.02
N LEU A 214 -4.28 -20.87 15.02
CA LEU A 214 -5.13 -21.61 14.08
C LEU A 214 -4.88 -21.19 12.62
N GLU A 215 -4.65 -19.90 12.35
CA GLU A 215 -4.31 -19.42 11.01
C GLU A 215 -2.94 -19.94 10.55
N GLU A 216 -1.95 -20.03 11.44
CA GLU A 216 -0.64 -20.63 11.17
C GLU A 216 -0.75 -22.13 10.91
N GLU A 217 -1.53 -22.86 11.72
CA GLU A 217 -1.83 -24.28 11.49
C GLU A 217 -2.49 -24.50 10.13
N LYS A 218 -3.47 -23.65 9.75
CA LYS A 218 -4.10 -23.69 8.42
C LYS A 218 -3.08 -23.44 7.30
N LYS A 219 -2.23 -22.42 7.44
CA LYS A 219 -1.15 -22.12 6.48
C LYS A 219 -0.18 -23.31 6.36
N ASN A 220 0.23 -23.89 7.48
CA ASN A 220 1.11 -25.06 7.53
C ASN A 220 0.45 -26.30 6.91
N ALA A 221 -0.82 -26.54 7.19
CA ALA A 221 -1.59 -27.64 6.58
C ALA A 221 -1.70 -27.47 5.07
N LEU A 222 -1.92 -26.24 4.58
CA LEU A 222 -1.92 -25.94 3.15
C LEU A 222 -0.54 -26.17 2.52
N LEU A 223 0.54 -25.68 3.15
CA LEU A 223 1.91 -25.90 2.69
C LEU A 223 2.29 -27.38 2.66
N ASN A 224 1.83 -28.17 3.61
CA ASN A 224 2.09 -29.61 3.65
C ASN A 224 1.29 -30.37 2.57
N LYS A 225 0.08 -29.91 2.23
CA LYS A 225 -0.76 -30.53 1.18
C LYS A 225 -0.28 -30.20 -0.23
N TYR A 226 0.09 -28.95 -0.47
CA TYR A 226 0.37 -28.44 -1.81
C TYR A 226 1.86 -28.18 -2.09
N GLY A 227 2.73 -28.28 -1.08
CA GLY A 227 4.13 -27.93 -1.22
C GLY A 227 4.35 -26.42 -1.36
N GLY A 228 5.56 -25.99 -1.74
CA GLY A 228 5.86 -24.58 -2.04
C GLY A 228 6.54 -23.77 -0.94
N LYS A 229 7.07 -24.42 0.11
CA LYS A 229 7.89 -23.75 1.14
C LYS A 229 9.10 -23.00 0.55
N GLU A 230 9.64 -23.50 -0.56
CA GLU A 230 10.78 -22.92 -1.27
C GLU A 230 10.47 -21.57 -1.92
N HIS A 231 9.21 -21.30 -2.28
CA HIS A 231 8.77 -20.05 -2.89
C HIS A 231 8.24 -19.01 -1.88
N LEU A 232 8.15 -19.37 -0.60
CA LEU A 232 7.70 -18.46 0.45
C LEU A 232 8.79 -17.48 0.87
N ASN A 233 10.06 -17.92 0.78
CA ASN A 233 11.21 -17.07 1.03
C ASN A 233 11.47 -16.24 -0.23
N ALA A 234 10.95 -15.02 -0.26
CA ALA A 234 11.34 -14.07 -1.31
C ALA A 234 12.84 -13.79 -1.18
N ASP A 235 13.60 -14.03 -2.25
CA ASP A 235 15.02 -13.72 -2.26
C ASP A 235 15.23 -12.24 -1.93
N PRO A 236 16.07 -11.87 -0.93
CA PRO A 236 16.26 -10.48 -0.52
C PRO A 236 16.86 -9.63 -1.66
N ARG A 237 17.45 -10.28 -2.66
CA ARG A 237 17.94 -9.65 -3.89
C ARG A 237 16.82 -9.13 -4.78
N MET A 238 15.62 -9.73 -4.74
CA MET A 238 14.45 -9.27 -5.49
C MET A 238 13.93 -7.94 -4.95
N LEU A 239 13.99 -7.72 -3.63
CA LEU A 239 13.60 -6.45 -3.00
C LEU A 239 14.53 -5.29 -3.39
N LEU A 240 15.81 -5.59 -3.66
CA LEU A 240 16.83 -4.64 -4.09
C LEU A 240 17.09 -4.68 -5.60
N ALA A 241 16.31 -5.44 -6.36
CA ALA A 241 16.50 -5.54 -7.80
C ALA A 241 16.16 -4.19 -8.43
N GLN A 242 17.16 -3.55 -9.04
CA GLN A 242 16.92 -2.40 -9.91
C GLN A 242 15.98 -2.84 -11.04
N THR A 243 14.85 -2.16 -11.19
CA THR A 243 13.81 -2.44 -12.20
C THR A 243 14.28 -2.15 -13.62
N GLU A 244 15.43 -1.49 -13.77
CA GLU A 244 15.99 -1.04 -15.03
C GLU A 244 17.31 -1.76 -15.30
N VAL A 245 17.30 -2.66 -16.28
CA VAL A 245 18.52 -3.26 -16.82
C VAL A 245 19.09 -2.30 -17.86
N TYR A 246 20.20 -1.65 -17.55
CA TYR A 246 20.89 -0.77 -18.50
C TYR A 246 21.42 -1.58 -19.70
N VAL A 247 21.09 -1.13 -20.91
CA VAL A 247 21.50 -1.74 -22.19
C VAL A 247 22.08 -0.66 -23.10
N GLU A 248 23.35 -0.81 -23.47
CA GLU A 248 24.02 0.05 -24.45
C GLU A 248 23.88 -0.57 -25.84
N TYR A 249 23.43 0.21 -26.82
CA TYR A 249 23.37 -0.19 -28.22
C TYR A 249 24.60 0.34 -28.97
N SER A 250 25.24 -0.51 -29.76
CA SER A 250 26.21 -0.12 -30.77
C SER A 250 25.54 0.71 -31.86
N ARG A 251 26.32 1.48 -32.63
CA ARG A 251 25.86 2.25 -33.79
C ARG A 251 25.13 1.39 -34.83
N ASP A 252 25.44 0.10 -34.88
CA ASP A 252 24.81 -0.89 -35.77
C ASP A 252 23.48 -1.47 -35.21
N GLY A 253 23.02 -1.00 -34.04
CA GLY A 253 21.80 -1.48 -33.38
C GLY A 253 21.97 -2.78 -32.58
N ASN A 254 23.17 -3.36 -32.57
CA ASN A 254 23.49 -4.54 -31.77
C ASN A 254 23.76 -4.17 -30.30
N ILE A 255 23.37 -5.02 -29.36
CA ILE A 255 23.60 -4.79 -27.92
C ILE A 255 25.10 -4.92 -27.63
N ALA A 256 25.72 -3.83 -27.17
CA ALA A 256 27.16 -3.75 -26.87
C ALA A 256 27.47 -4.07 -25.40
N LYS A 257 26.64 -3.58 -24.46
CA LYS A 257 26.70 -3.93 -23.04
C LYS A 257 25.30 -4.13 -22.49
N GLY A 258 25.11 -5.21 -21.74
CA GLY A 258 23.80 -5.59 -21.20
C GLY A 258 23.51 -7.07 -21.45
N ARG A 259 22.34 -7.55 -20.98
CA ARG A 259 21.89 -8.90 -21.31
C ARG A 259 21.42 -8.92 -22.76
N ASN A 260 22.01 -9.81 -23.57
CA ASN A 260 21.48 -10.10 -24.90
C ASN A 260 20.03 -10.58 -24.78
N ARG A 261 19.20 -10.27 -25.79
CA ARG A 261 17.83 -10.77 -25.88
C ARG A 261 17.87 -12.30 -25.73
N VAL A 262 17.27 -12.80 -24.65
CA VAL A 262 17.08 -14.24 -24.48
C VAL A 262 16.07 -14.67 -25.54
N LEU A 263 16.47 -15.51 -26.49
CA LEU A 263 15.52 -16.11 -27.41
C LEU A 263 14.59 -17.00 -26.58
N ILE A 264 13.30 -16.68 -26.60
CA ILE A 264 12.27 -17.48 -25.95
C ILE A 264 12.19 -18.80 -26.71
N LYS A 265 12.58 -19.90 -26.06
CA LYS A 265 12.39 -21.24 -26.60
C LYS A 265 10.89 -21.51 -26.70
N SER A 266 10.45 -22.10 -27.81
CA SER A 266 9.05 -22.50 -27.95
C SER A 266 8.72 -23.65 -26.98
N LYS A 267 7.42 -23.99 -26.87
CA LYS A 267 6.93 -25.08 -26.01
C LYS A 267 7.52 -26.46 -26.37
N TYR A 268 8.06 -26.61 -27.57
CA TYR A 268 8.59 -27.88 -28.07
C TYR A 268 10.10 -27.96 -27.83
N GLU A 269 10.61 -29.17 -27.64
CA GLU A 269 12.05 -29.41 -27.51
C GLU A 269 12.74 -29.08 -28.84
N GLU A 270 13.35 -27.90 -28.90
CA GLU A 270 14.22 -27.48 -29.99
C GLU A 270 15.58 -28.18 -29.87
N ASP A 271 16.25 -28.41 -30.99
CA ASP A 271 17.58 -29.05 -31.07
C ASP A 271 17.67 -30.48 -30.49
N ALA A 272 16.60 -31.27 -30.65
CA ALA A 272 16.61 -32.69 -30.33
C ALA A 272 17.39 -33.49 -31.40
N TYR A 273 18.56 -33.99 -31.02
CA TYR A 273 19.40 -34.85 -31.86
C TYR A 273 19.07 -36.32 -31.60
N VAL A 274 18.34 -36.93 -32.53
CA VAL A 274 18.02 -38.37 -32.50
C VAL A 274 19.23 -39.12 -33.08
N GLY A 275 19.62 -40.26 -32.48
CA GLY A 275 20.58 -41.21 -33.07
C GLY A 275 21.98 -40.68 -33.38
N ASN A 276 22.73 -40.16 -32.40
CA ASN A 276 24.14 -39.70 -32.55
C ASN A 276 24.40 -38.72 -33.74
N HIS A 277 23.36 -38.10 -34.30
CA HIS A 277 23.44 -37.11 -35.35
C HIS A 277 23.82 -35.73 -34.77
N THR A 278 24.49 -34.88 -35.55
CA THR A 278 24.90 -33.51 -35.13
C THR A 278 23.97 -32.42 -35.66
N SER A 279 22.88 -32.81 -36.31
CA SER A 279 21.87 -31.91 -36.89
C SER A 279 20.47 -32.47 -36.64
N VAL A 280 19.47 -31.60 -36.48
CA VAL A 280 18.06 -32.00 -36.31
C VAL A 280 17.52 -32.63 -37.61
N PHE A 281 16.57 -33.56 -37.48
CA PHE A 281 15.87 -34.13 -38.63
C PHE A 281 15.10 -33.04 -39.41
N GLY A 282 15.21 -33.05 -40.74
CA GLY A 282 14.64 -31.99 -41.58
C GLY A 282 15.59 -30.80 -41.84
N SER A 283 16.82 -30.86 -41.34
CA SER A 283 17.88 -29.89 -41.67
C SER A 283 18.41 -30.00 -43.10
N TRP A 284 18.04 -31.06 -43.83
CA TRP A 284 18.39 -31.27 -45.22
C TRP A 284 17.23 -31.88 -46.00
N TYR A 285 17.08 -31.49 -47.26
CA TYR A 285 16.04 -31.97 -48.17
C TYR A 285 16.67 -32.52 -49.44
N ASN A 286 16.37 -33.78 -49.77
CA ASN A 286 16.84 -34.42 -51.00
C ASN A 286 15.85 -34.13 -52.13
N LEU A 287 16.28 -33.37 -53.15
CA LEU A 287 15.43 -33.03 -54.29
C LEU A 287 15.11 -34.25 -55.17
N ALA A 288 16.00 -35.23 -55.27
CA ALA A 288 15.83 -36.41 -56.13
C ALA A 288 14.83 -37.41 -55.55
N THR A 289 14.81 -37.58 -54.22
CA THR A 289 13.89 -38.50 -53.54
C THR A 289 12.69 -37.81 -52.89
N GLN A 290 12.64 -36.47 -52.93
CA GLN A 290 11.62 -35.61 -52.30
C GLN A 290 11.41 -35.93 -50.81
N LYS A 291 12.49 -36.27 -50.11
CA LYS A 291 12.47 -36.67 -48.69
C LYS A 291 13.35 -35.76 -47.85
N TRP A 292 12.91 -35.54 -46.62
CA TRP A 292 13.67 -34.85 -45.58
C TRP A 292 14.65 -35.80 -44.91
N GLY A 293 15.78 -35.26 -44.48
CA GLY A 293 16.84 -36.02 -43.83
C GLY A 293 17.71 -35.16 -42.92
N PHE A 294 18.78 -35.77 -42.42
CA PHE A 294 19.77 -35.10 -41.57
C PHE A 294 20.86 -34.42 -42.41
N LYS A 295 21.29 -33.21 -42.05
CA LYS A 295 22.39 -32.50 -42.71
C LYS A 295 23.75 -33.17 -42.51
N CYS A 296 23.97 -33.85 -41.37
CA CYS A 296 25.24 -34.49 -41.04
C CYS A 296 25.56 -35.71 -41.91
N CYS A 297 24.59 -36.62 -42.07
CA CYS A 297 24.78 -37.93 -42.72
C CYS A 297 23.93 -38.09 -44.02
N ARG A 298 23.09 -37.11 -44.38
CA ARG A 298 22.14 -37.13 -45.54
C ARG A 298 21.22 -38.35 -45.61
N GLN A 299 21.07 -39.07 -44.50
CA GLN A 299 20.11 -40.16 -44.36
C GLN A 299 18.70 -39.61 -44.24
N THR A 300 17.74 -40.28 -44.88
CA THR A 300 16.31 -39.92 -44.86
C THR A 300 15.52 -40.60 -43.75
N ASP A 301 16.11 -41.61 -43.10
CA ASP A 301 15.43 -42.41 -42.09
C ASP A 301 15.64 -41.81 -40.70
N PHE A 302 14.54 -41.52 -39.99
CA PHE A 302 14.55 -40.83 -38.70
C PHE A 302 15.25 -41.62 -37.58
N ALA A 303 15.17 -42.96 -37.62
CA ALA A 303 15.73 -43.84 -36.58
C ALA A 303 17.10 -44.44 -36.95
N ALA A 304 17.71 -44.00 -38.05
CA ALA A 304 19.04 -44.48 -38.44
C ALA A 304 20.12 -43.84 -37.57
N ASP A 305 21.16 -44.60 -37.20
CA ASP A 305 22.34 -44.06 -36.53
C ASP A 305 23.25 -43.32 -37.53
N CYS A 306 23.84 -42.20 -37.11
CA CYS A 306 24.72 -41.44 -37.99
C CYS A 306 25.97 -42.24 -38.34
N THR A 307 26.20 -42.39 -39.64
CA THR A 307 27.38 -43.05 -40.22
C THR A 307 28.63 -42.16 -40.25
N GLY A 308 28.57 -40.93 -39.73
CA GLY A 308 29.70 -40.03 -39.53
C GLY A 308 30.43 -39.56 -40.81
N ARG A 309 29.93 -39.86 -42.01
CA ARG A 309 30.64 -39.57 -43.27
C ARG A 309 29.90 -38.57 -44.16
N GLN A 310 30.64 -37.53 -44.56
CA GLN A 310 30.31 -36.67 -45.69
C GLN A 310 30.87 -37.31 -46.98
N GLU A 311 30.25 -38.38 -47.46
CA GLU A 311 30.48 -38.82 -48.84
C GLU A 311 29.51 -38.05 -49.75
N ASP A 312 30.03 -37.05 -50.45
CA ASP A 312 29.35 -36.44 -51.60
C ASP A 312 29.32 -37.44 -52.77
N ALA A 313 28.39 -38.40 -52.76
CA ALA A 313 28.16 -39.24 -53.94
C ALA A 313 26.79 -39.93 -53.88
N ILE A 314 25.73 -39.17 -54.14
CA ILE A 314 24.58 -39.72 -54.84
C ILE A 314 24.36 -38.80 -56.04
N THR A 315 25.23 -38.94 -57.04
CA THR A 315 24.94 -38.43 -58.38
C THR A 315 23.71 -39.18 -58.89
N GLU A 316 22.91 -38.50 -59.71
CA GLU A 316 21.64 -38.98 -60.28
C GLU A 316 21.75 -40.28 -61.10
N GLU A 317 22.97 -40.79 -61.30
CA GLU A 317 23.29 -42.06 -61.96
C GLU A 317 22.88 -43.30 -61.15
N SER A 318 22.73 -43.19 -59.83
CA SER A 318 22.39 -44.33 -58.95
C SER A 318 20.89 -44.67 -58.90
N ILE A 319 20.01 -43.82 -59.45
CA ILE A 319 18.53 -44.01 -59.46
C ILE A 319 18.02 -44.45 -60.85
N GLY A 320 18.89 -44.60 -61.85
CA GLY A 320 18.56 -45.37 -63.05
C GLY A 320 17.43 -44.82 -63.93
N LEU A 321 17.33 -43.50 -64.14
CA LEU A 321 16.45 -42.92 -65.15
C LEU A 321 17.26 -42.17 -66.22
N THR A 322 17.59 -42.86 -67.31
CA THR A 322 18.04 -42.22 -68.55
C THR A 322 16.82 -41.88 -69.42
N LYS A 323 16.76 -40.65 -69.94
CA LYS A 323 16.11 -40.40 -71.23
C LYS A 323 16.87 -39.32 -72.01
N ALA A 324 17.29 -39.72 -73.21
CA ALA A 324 18.06 -38.95 -74.17
C ALA A 324 17.19 -37.97 -74.99
N ALA A 325 17.92 -37.09 -75.71
CA ALA A 325 17.52 -36.16 -76.79
C ALA A 325 17.03 -34.78 -76.32
N SER A 326 17.40 -33.65 -76.93
CA SER A 326 18.30 -33.32 -78.05
C SER A 326 18.45 -31.79 -78.11
N SER A 327 19.55 -31.36 -78.73
CA SER A 327 19.99 -30.00 -79.09
C SER A 327 19.03 -29.13 -79.91
N SER A 328 19.10 -27.80 -79.73
CA SER A 328 19.30 -26.72 -80.76
C SER A 328 18.87 -25.36 -80.17
N SER A 329 19.77 -24.37 -79.99
CA SER A 329 20.02 -23.17 -80.85
C SER A 329 18.80 -22.20 -80.91
N ASP A 330 18.84 -20.86 -80.84
CA ASP A 330 19.72 -19.74 -81.22
C ASP A 330 19.21 -18.47 -80.44
N ARG A 331 20.04 -17.58 -79.87
CA ARG A 331 20.62 -16.32 -80.43
C ARG A 331 19.70 -15.05 -80.46
N ALA A 332 20.20 -13.97 -79.81
CA ALA A 332 19.97 -12.51 -80.04
C ALA A 332 18.58 -11.89 -79.71
N ALA A 333 18.37 -10.63 -79.31
CA ALA A 333 19.18 -9.45 -78.98
C ALA A 333 18.24 -8.31 -78.48
N VAL A 334 18.78 -7.41 -77.65
CA VAL A 334 18.56 -5.94 -77.53
C VAL A 334 17.13 -5.35 -77.47
N GLY A 335 16.88 -4.44 -76.52
CA GLY A 335 15.85 -3.41 -76.66
C GLY A 335 15.46 -2.70 -75.37
N ASP A 336 15.84 -1.42 -75.27
CA ASP A 336 15.78 -0.54 -74.11
C ASP A 336 14.43 0.22 -73.96
N GLU A 337 14.36 0.96 -72.85
CA GLU A 337 13.59 2.19 -72.58
C GLU A 337 12.17 2.24 -71.95
N LYS A 338 12.12 3.29 -71.11
CA LYS A 338 11.18 3.79 -70.10
C LYS A 338 9.88 4.37 -70.70
N ASN A 339 8.79 4.48 -69.93
CA ASN A 339 8.32 5.74 -69.31
C ASN A 339 6.95 5.62 -68.57
N LEU A 340 6.78 6.58 -67.64
CA LEU A 340 5.77 6.96 -66.65
C LEU A 340 4.26 6.94 -66.97
N GLY A 341 3.46 6.97 -65.87
CA GLY A 341 2.10 7.53 -65.78
C GLY A 341 1.19 6.72 -64.84
N GLU A 342 1.20 6.96 -63.53
CA GLU A 342 0.22 7.77 -62.77
C GLU A 342 -1.26 7.37 -62.93
N GLY A 343 -1.93 7.10 -61.80
CA GLY A 343 -3.35 6.77 -61.72
C GLY A 343 -3.80 6.55 -60.26
N GLU A 344 -4.10 7.66 -59.60
CA GLU A 344 -4.73 7.84 -58.29
C GLU A 344 -6.12 7.19 -58.18
N SER A 345 -6.49 6.63 -57.02
CA SER A 345 -7.76 6.90 -56.30
C SER A 345 -8.12 5.86 -55.20
N THR A 346 -8.31 6.39 -53.98
CA THR A 346 -9.40 6.11 -53.00
C THR A 346 -9.66 4.67 -52.49
N GLU A 347 -10.11 4.35 -51.27
CA GLU A 347 -10.42 5.00 -49.98
C GLU A 347 -11.08 3.87 -49.13
N LYS A 348 -11.15 4.03 -47.81
CA LYS A 348 -11.88 3.24 -46.78
C LYS A 348 -11.13 2.02 -46.22
N GLY A 349 -10.89 1.86 -44.92
CA GLY A 349 -11.60 2.39 -43.74
C GLY A 349 -12.29 1.22 -43.03
N GLY A 350 -11.76 0.77 -41.89
CA GLY A 350 -12.34 -0.30 -41.09
C GLY A 350 -11.60 -0.50 -39.77
N LYS A 351 -12.28 -0.16 -38.67
CA LYS A 351 -11.84 -0.08 -37.27
C LYS A 351 -12.67 -1.08 -36.48
N GLU A 352 -12.07 -2.05 -35.80
CA GLU A 352 -12.69 -2.88 -34.74
C GLU A 352 -11.57 -3.27 -33.75
N VAL A 353 -11.52 -2.76 -32.51
CA VAL A 353 -12.35 -2.98 -31.30
C VAL A 353 -12.22 -4.41 -30.72
N SER A 354 -11.78 -4.45 -29.46
CA SER A 354 -11.57 -5.57 -28.51
C SER A 354 -12.81 -6.47 -28.28
N PRO A 355 -12.72 -7.61 -27.54
CA PRO A 355 -12.61 -7.65 -26.06
C PRO A 355 -11.72 -8.80 -25.52
N ALA A 356 -10.98 -8.66 -24.42
CA ALA A 356 -11.39 -8.73 -23.01
C ALA A 356 -12.21 -9.99 -22.63
N HIS A 357 -11.59 -10.82 -21.78
CA HIS A 357 -12.26 -11.75 -20.87
C HIS A 357 -11.52 -11.79 -19.54
#